data_AF-A0A6J3QZ70-F1
#
_entry.id   AF-A0A6J3QZ70-F1
#
_cell.length_a   1.000
_cell.length_b   1.000
_cell.length_c   1.000
_cell.angle_alpha   90.00
_cell.angle_beta   90.00
_cell.angle_gamma   90.00
#
_symmetry.space_group_name_H-M   'P 1'
#
loop_
_entity.id
_entity.type
_entity.pdbx_description
1 polymer ?
#
loop_
_entity_poly.entity_id
_entity_poly.type
_entity_poly.pdbx_seq_one_letter_code
_entity_poly.pdbx_strand_id
1 'polypeptide(L)'
;MPGGSSARPTLGVIVPCPSDPAASSVCELCYPEGLQHRSWNSSVTRSLRQLAEPVSAAHKAQRGCARLVANQEELRSTATWPRRQEVPAMPHIDNDVKLDFKDVLLRPKRSTLKSRSEVDLTRSFSFRNSKQMYTGIPIIAANMDTVGTFEIAKVLCKFSLFTAVHKHYSLEQWKEFASQNPDCLEHLAASSGTSSADFEQLGQILDAIPQVKYICVDVANGYSEHFVEFVKDVRKRFPEHTIMAGNVVTGEMVEELILSGADIIKVGIGPGSVCTTRKKTGVGYPQLSAVMECADAAHGLKGHIISDGGCNCPGDVAKAFGAGADFVMLGGMLAGHSESGGELIERDGKKYKLFYGMSSEMAMKKYAGGVAEYRASEGKTVEMPFKGDVEHTIRDILGGIRSTCTYVGAAKLKELSRRTTFIRVTQQVNPIFSDKS
;
A
#
# COMPACT_ATOMS: atom_id res chain seq x y z
N MET A 1 -18.48 -30.91 55.81
CA MET A 1 -17.51 -31.09 56.92
C MET A 1 -16.87 -32.46 56.76
N PRO A 2 -15.55 -32.62 56.93
CA PRO A 2 -14.43 -31.68 56.87
C PRO A 2 -13.52 -32.03 55.65
N GLY A 3 -12.53 -31.28 55.19
CA GLY A 3 -11.58 -30.40 55.87
C GLY A 3 -10.17 -30.95 55.57
N GLY A 4 -9.26 -30.12 55.05
CA GLY A 4 -7.93 -30.60 54.67
C GLY A 4 -7.06 -29.51 54.04
N SER A 5 -6.68 -28.55 54.86
CA SER A 5 -5.61 -27.57 54.62
C SER A 5 -4.23 -28.22 54.73
N SER A 6 -3.31 -27.95 53.79
CA SER A 6 -1.86 -27.80 54.03
C SER A 6 -1.19 -27.39 52.72
N ALA A 7 -0.72 -26.15 52.62
CA ALA A 7 0.66 -25.74 52.85
C ALA A 7 1.56 -25.92 51.61
N ARG A 8 1.99 -24.77 51.08
CA ARG A 8 3.02 -24.63 50.05
C ARG A 8 4.38 -25.12 50.56
N PRO A 9 5.26 -25.54 49.65
CA PRO A 9 6.68 -25.21 49.74
C PRO A 9 7.09 -24.31 48.57
N THR A 10 7.62 -23.15 48.93
CA THR A 10 8.47 -22.29 48.10
C THR A 10 9.73 -23.05 47.66
N LEU A 11 9.88 -23.28 46.36
CA LEU A 11 11.19 -23.56 45.75
C LEU A 11 11.67 -22.29 45.04
N GLY A 12 12.64 -21.62 45.67
CA GLY A 12 13.42 -20.57 45.05
C GLY A 12 14.31 -21.19 43.97
N VAL A 13 14.08 -20.80 42.72
CA VAL A 13 14.99 -21.07 41.62
C VAL A 13 15.86 -19.83 41.46
N ILE A 14 17.08 -19.93 41.95
CA ILE A 14 18.17 -19.00 41.66
C ILE A 14 18.64 -19.33 40.24
N VAL A 15 18.40 -18.43 39.29
CA VAL A 15 18.97 -18.51 37.94
C VAL A 15 20.23 -17.62 37.92
N PRO A 16 21.43 -18.16 37.66
CA PRO A 16 22.63 -17.34 37.51
C PRO A 16 22.66 -16.67 36.13
N CYS A 17 22.95 -15.38 36.12
CA CYS A 17 23.22 -14.59 34.92
C CYS A 17 24.65 -14.91 34.42
N PRO A 18 24.89 -15.19 33.13
CA PRO A 18 26.24 -15.32 32.60
C PRO A 18 26.84 -13.93 32.37
N SER A 19 27.91 -13.68 33.12
CA SER A 19 28.93 -12.65 32.89
C SER A 19 29.74 -12.95 31.63
N ASP A 20 29.95 -11.95 30.78
CA ASP A 20 31.13 -11.91 29.89
C ASP A 20 31.70 -10.47 29.84
N PRO A 21 33.04 -10.28 29.94
CA PRO A 21 33.68 -8.99 30.17
C PRO A 21 34.44 -8.44 28.94
N ALA A 22 34.35 -7.14 28.69
CA ALA A 22 35.39 -6.34 28.02
C ALA A 22 35.06 -4.85 28.24
N ALA A 23 35.76 -4.18 29.16
CA ALA A 23 36.75 -3.12 28.89
C ALA A 23 36.12 -1.83 28.31
N SER A 24 36.21 -0.63 28.89
CA SER A 24 37.22 -0.01 29.76
C SER A 24 36.61 1.34 30.25
N SER A 25 36.52 1.70 31.54
CA SER A 25 37.55 2.38 32.35
C SER A 25 38.30 3.47 31.55
N VAL A 26 38.41 4.76 31.87
CA VAL A 26 38.26 5.63 33.06
C VAL A 26 38.19 7.06 32.45
N CYS A 27 37.38 8.02 32.90
CA CYS A 27 37.77 8.96 33.95
C CYS A 27 36.59 9.85 34.35
N GLU A 28 36.28 9.80 35.65
CA GLU A 28 35.45 10.72 36.41
C GLU A 28 36.01 12.13 36.42
N LEU A 29 35.13 13.13 36.55
CA LEU A 29 35.36 14.28 37.43
C LEU A 29 34.00 14.81 37.94
N CYS A 30 33.72 14.42 39.20
CA CYS A 30 33.08 15.13 40.30
C CYS A 30 31.85 16.05 40.11
N TYR A 31 30.76 15.58 40.74
CA TYR A 31 29.59 16.21 41.41
C TYR A 31 29.79 17.61 42.07
N PRO A 32 28.74 18.40 42.45
CA PRO A 32 27.51 17.89 43.08
C PRO A 32 26.13 18.52 42.78
N GLU A 33 25.13 17.64 42.97
CA GLU A 33 23.79 17.76 43.58
C GLU A 33 23.00 19.08 43.59
N GLY A 34 21.79 18.99 43.00
CA GLY A 34 20.50 19.16 43.69
C GLY A 34 20.09 20.54 44.20
N LEU A 35 19.00 21.10 43.64
CA LEU A 35 17.89 21.72 44.40
C LEU A 35 16.77 22.25 43.48
N GLN A 36 15.58 21.66 43.69
CA GLN A 36 14.23 22.23 43.75
C GLN A 36 13.83 23.49 42.98
N HIS A 37 12.67 23.37 42.33
CA HIS A 37 11.64 24.37 42.08
C HIS A 37 11.72 25.66 42.92
N ARG A 38 11.78 26.81 42.25
CA ARG A 38 10.92 27.98 42.53
C ARG A 38 10.94 28.97 41.36
N SER A 39 9.75 29.48 41.07
CA SER A 39 9.41 30.64 40.25
C SER A 39 10.28 31.88 40.55
N TRP A 40 10.45 32.79 39.59
CA TRP A 40 9.94 34.18 39.65
C TRP A 40 10.35 34.99 38.40
N ASN A 41 9.52 35.99 38.14
CA ASN A 41 9.47 36.88 36.98
C ASN A 41 10.55 37.98 36.97
N SER A 42 10.69 38.58 35.77
CA SER A 42 10.92 40.00 35.45
C SER A 42 12.27 40.69 35.72
N SER A 43 12.87 41.14 34.59
CA SER A 43 13.41 42.48 34.30
C SER A 43 14.51 43.10 35.17
N VAL A 44 15.70 43.36 34.58
CA VAL A 44 16.41 44.66 34.65
C VAL A 44 17.31 44.83 33.41
N THR A 45 17.17 45.97 32.73
CA THR A 45 18.02 46.52 31.65
C THR A 45 19.04 47.55 32.16
N ARG A 46 20.16 47.71 31.42
CA ARG A 46 21.11 48.87 31.25
C ARG A 46 22.57 48.53 31.59
N SER A 47 23.51 48.55 30.62
CA SER A 47 24.33 49.72 30.13
C SER A 47 25.69 49.74 30.84
N LEU A 48 26.89 50.00 30.29
CA LEU A 48 27.46 50.38 28.99
C LEU A 48 29.01 50.20 29.13
N ARG A 49 29.69 49.84 28.03
CA ARG A 49 31.06 50.23 27.57
C ARG A 49 32.19 50.52 28.58
N GLN A 50 33.30 49.78 28.40
CA GLN A 50 34.71 50.23 28.24
C GLN A 50 35.57 48.94 28.23
N LEU A 51 36.26 48.56 27.15
CA LEU A 51 37.58 49.05 26.75
C LEU A 51 37.91 48.54 25.33
N ALA A 52 38.55 49.39 24.54
CA ALA A 52 39.03 49.11 23.19
C ALA A 52 40.57 48.93 23.18
N GLU A 53 41.00 47.77 22.65
CA GLU A 53 42.23 47.39 21.89
C GLU A 53 43.67 47.73 22.40
N PRO A 54 44.71 47.00 21.92
CA PRO A 54 45.22 47.16 20.55
C PRO A 54 45.31 45.86 19.71
N VAL A 55 44.81 45.97 18.48
CA VAL A 55 45.06 45.08 17.34
C VAL A 55 46.55 45.09 16.98
N SER A 56 47.31 44.15 17.54
CA SER A 56 48.72 43.92 17.16
C SER A 56 49.12 42.44 17.19
N ALA A 57 48.35 41.57 17.86
CA ALA A 57 48.61 40.13 17.88
C ALA A 57 47.98 39.36 16.69
N ALA A 58 46.94 39.92 16.05
CA ALA A 58 46.18 39.24 14.99
C ALA A 58 46.95 39.13 13.65
N HIS A 59 47.86 40.06 13.35
CA HIS A 59 48.59 40.07 12.07
C HIS A 59 49.79 39.11 12.02
N LYS A 60 50.31 38.63 13.17
CA LYS A 60 51.33 37.57 13.20
C LYS A 60 50.72 36.16 13.14
N ALA A 61 49.50 35.97 13.67
CA ALA A 61 48.77 34.70 13.58
C ALA A 61 48.29 34.39 12.15
N GLN A 62 47.89 35.40 11.38
CA GLN A 62 47.44 35.20 9.98
C GLN A 62 48.56 34.81 9.01
N ARG A 63 49.81 35.26 9.22
CA ARG A 63 50.94 34.85 8.36
C ARG A 63 51.48 33.45 8.66
N GLY A 64 51.30 32.96 9.90
CA GLY A 64 51.62 31.57 10.25
C GLY A 64 50.56 30.58 9.74
N CYS A 65 49.29 30.97 9.74
CA CYS A 65 48.18 30.15 9.26
C CYS A 65 48.21 30.00 7.72
N ALA A 66 48.53 31.06 6.97
CA ALA A 66 48.62 31.00 5.51
C ALA A 66 49.73 30.05 4.99
N ARG A 67 50.85 29.90 5.72
CA ARG A 67 51.92 28.93 5.36
C ARG A 67 51.55 27.48 5.67
N LEU A 68 50.69 27.23 6.67
CA LEU A 68 50.20 25.90 7.01
C LEU A 68 49.08 25.44 6.05
N VAL A 69 48.28 26.37 5.54
CA VAL A 69 47.21 26.07 4.57
C VAL A 69 47.79 25.83 3.17
N ALA A 70 48.80 26.59 2.74
CA ALA A 70 49.46 26.37 1.44
C ALA A 70 50.18 25.00 1.37
N ASN A 71 50.83 24.56 2.45
CA ASN A 71 51.45 23.23 2.51
C ASN A 71 50.42 22.08 2.58
N GLN A 72 49.20 22.32 3.04
CA GLN A 72 48.13 21.30 3.02
C GLN A 72 47.48 21.15 1.64
N GLU A 73 47.46 22.20 0.81
CA GLU A 73 46.96 22.10 -0.58
C GLU A 73 47.98 21.44 -1.52
N GLU A 74 49.29 21.66 -1.33
CA GLU A 74 50.35 20.96 -2.08
C GLU A 74 50.44 19.45 -1.74
N LEU A 75 50.14 19.07 -0.50
CA LEU A 75 50.05 17.66 -0.08
C LEU A 75 48.73 16.99 -0.49
N ARG A 76 47.70 17.76 -0.88
CA ARG A 76 46.42 17.22 -1.38
C ARG A 76 46.39 17.05 -2.90
N SER A 77 47.27 17.72 -3.65
CA SER A 77 47.30 17.62 -5.13
C SER A 77 48.16 16.46 -5.66
N THR A 78 48.95 15.80 -4.80
CA THR A 78 49.84 14.69 -5.18
C THR A 78 49.54 13.37 -4.48
N ALA A 79 48.58 13.35 -3.54
CA ALA A 79 48.10 12.13 -2.90
C ALA A 79 46.89 11.58 -3.66
N THR A 80 47.12 10.71 -4.64
CA THR A 80 46.12 9.75 -5.11
C THR A 80 45.82 8.78 -3.98
N TRP A 81 44.94 9.19 -3.05
CA TRP A 81 44.31 8.23 -2.15
C TRP A 81 43.62 7.20 -3.02
N PRO A 82 43.92 5.89 -2.91
CA PRO A 82 43.12 4.89 -3.57
C PRO A 82 41.69 5.14 -3.12
N ARG A 83 40.76 5.35 -4.07
CA ARG A 83 39.34 5.31 -3.76
C ARG A 83 39.17 4.07 -2.90
N ARG A 84 38.65 4.22 -1.67
CA ARG A 84 38.23 3.05 -0.89
C ARG A 84 37.42 2.22 -1.87
N GLN A 85 37.90 1.02 -2.20
CA GLN A 85 37.10 0.07 -2.94
C GLN A 85 35.79 -0.01 -2.16
N GLU A 86 34.69 0.38 -2.80
CA GLU A 86 33.35 0.14 -2.25
C GLU A 86 33.27 -1.37 -2.07
N VAL A 87 33.49 -1.82 -0.84
CA VAL A 87 33.26 -3.20 -0.47
C VAL A 87 31.80 -3.44 -0.80
N PRO A 88 31.46 -4.44 -1.64
CA PRO A 88 30.07 -4.73 -1.97
C PRO A 88 29.31 -4.88 -0.66
N ALA A 89 28.30 -4.03 -0.45
CA ALA A 89 27.45 -4.14 0.72
C ALA A 89 26.82 -5.54 0.71
N MET A 90 27.14 -6.34 1.72
CA MET A 90 26.54 -7.66 1.88
C MET A 90 25.02 -7.52 2.01
N PRO A 91 24.23 -8.48 1.51
CA PRO A 91 22.77 -8.42 1.61
C PRO A 91 22.35 -8.30 3.08
N HIS A 92 21.49 -7.32 3.36
CA HIS A 92 20.87 -7.16 4.67
C HIS A 92 19.67 -8.13 4.77
N ILE A 93 19.60 -8.88 5.87
CA ILE A 93 18.42 -9.68 6.20
C ILE A 93 17.55 -8.84 7.14
N ASP A 94 16.38 -8.42 6.67
CA ASP A 94 15.34 -7.84 7.52
C ASP A 94 14.74 -8.97 8.38
N ASN A 95 14.86 -8.82 9.71
CA ASN A 95 14.37 -9.78 10.68
C ASN A 95 12.98 -9.41 11.23
N ASP A 96 12.41 -8.29 10.80
CA ASP A 96 11.10 -7.85 11.25
C ASP A 96 10.00 -8.76 10.70
N VAL A 97 9.06 -9.13 11.57
CA VAL A 97 7.94 -9.98 11.18
C VAL A 97 6.98 -9.21 10.27
N LYS A 98 6.92 -9.60 9.00
CA LYS A 98 5.93 -9.13 8.03
C LYS A 98 4.71 -10.06 8.00
N LEU A 99 3.52 -9.50 7.86
CA LEU A 99 2.24 -10.17 8.06
C LEU A 99 1.39 -10.13 6.78
N ASP A 100 0.69 -11.23 6.51
CA ASP A 100 -0.42 -11.30 5.55
C ASP A 100 -1.77 -11.24 6.30
N PHE A 101 -2.88 -11.12 5.55
CA PHE A 101 -4.22 -11.03 6.15
C PHE A 101 -4.56 -12.22 7.07
N LYS A 102 -4.05 -13.42 6.75
CA LYS A 102 -4.30 -14.63 7.54
C LYS A 102 -3.67 -14.63 8.93
N ASP A 103 -2.68 -13.77 9.15
CA ASP A 103 -1.87 -13.78 10.37
C ASP A 103 -2.49 -12.93 11.48
N VAL A 104 -3.64 -12.28 11.22
CA VAL A 104 -4.31 -11.40 12.20
C VAL A 104 -5.84 -11.55 12.23
N LEU A 105 -6.42 -11.16 13.36
CA LEU A 105 -7.85 -10.88 13.55
C LEU A 105 -8.06 -9.45 14.06
N LEU A 106 -9.25 -8.87 13.85
CA LEU A 106 -9.62 -7.59 14.44
C LEU A 106 -10.19 -7.82 15.86
N ARG A 107 -9.65 -7.11 16.86
CA ARG A 107 -10.17 -7.15 18.23
C ARG A 107 -11.54 -6.46 18.30
N PRO A 108 -12.61 -7.12 18.76
CA PRO A 108 -13.89 -6.46 18.99
C PRO A 108 -13.77 -5.41 20.11
N LYS A 109 -14.58 -4.37 20.02
CA LYS A 109 -14.62 -3.26 20.97
C LYS A 109 -16.06 -2.95 21.36
N ARG A 110 -16.25 -2.30 22.52
CA ARG A 110 -17.58 -1.84 22.93
C ARG A 110 -18.18 -0.97 21.82
N SER A 111 -19.38 -1.32 21.38
CA SER A 111 -20.11 -0.65 20.31
C SER A 111 -21.47 -0.15 20.80
N THR A 112 -21.93 0.97 20.24
CA THR A 112 -23.27 1.51 20.46
C THR A 112 -24.23 1.21 19.30
N LEU A 113 -23.72 0.63 18.20
CA LEU A 113 -24.52 0.23 17.05
C LEU A 113 -25.43 -0.93 17.43
N LYS A 114 -26.70 -0.87 17.03
CA LYS A 114 -27.67 -1.95 17.31
C LYS A 114 -27.80 -2.91 16.15
N SER A 115 -27.55 -2.44 14.92
CA SER A 115 -27.71 -3.22 13.70
C SER A 115 -26.60 -2.93 12.69
N ARG A 116 -26.28 -3.95 11.90
CA ARG A 116 -25.39 -3.83 10.72
C ARG A 116 -25.95 -2.85 9.69
N SER A 117 -27.27 -2.69 9.62
CA SER A 117 -27.91 -1.75 8.68
C SER A 117 -27.65 -0.27 8.98
N GLU A 118 -27.20 0.06 10.20
CA GLU A 118 -26.85 1.43 10.61
C GLU A 118 -25.48 1.87 10.09
N VAL A 119 -24.67 0.93 9.57
CA VAL A 119 -23.29 1.19 9.14
C VAL A 119 -23.27 1.83 7.75
N ASP A 120 -22.64 2.99 7.68
CA ASP A 120 -22.33 3.70 6.45
C ASP A 120 -20.99 3.22 5.87
N LEU A 121 -21.05 2.57 4.70
CA LEU A 121 -19.84 2.09 4.00
C LEU A 121 -19.24 3.12 3.04
N THR A 122 -19.88 4.28 2.87
CA THR A 122 -19.37 5.30 1.96
C THR A 122 -18.16 6.03 2.55
N ARG A 123 -17.28 6.49 1.67
CA ARG A 123 -16.15 7.35 1.98
C ARG A 123 -16.20 8.57 1.07
N SER A 124 -15.80 9.71 1.63
CA SER A 124 -15.50 10.90 0.85
C SER A 124 -14.03 11.24 0.94
N PHE A 125 -13.39 11.43 -0.21
CA PHE A 125 -11.97 11.75 -0.33
C PHE A 125 -11.79 13.04 -1.11
N SER A 126 -10.73 13.79 -0.77
CA SER A 126 -10.22 14.89 -1.57
C SER A 126 -8.82 14.52 -2.01
N PHE A 127 -8.61 14.40 -3.32
CA PHE A 127 -7.35 13.89 -3.84
C PHE A 127 -6.27 14.96 -3.90
N ARG A 128 -5.05 14.56 -3.53
CA ARG A 128 -3.93 15.48 -3.30
C ARG A 128 -3.60 16.30 -4.53
N ASN A 129 -3.49 15.70 -5.70
CA ASN A 129 -2.91 16.32 -6.89
C ASN A 129 -4.00 16.77 -7.86
N SER A 130 -4.99 15.93 -8.13
CA SER A 130 -6.11 16.27 -9.03
C SER A 130 -7.08 17.30 -8.45
N LYS A 131 -7.10 17.44 -7.11
CA LYS A 131 -8.06 18.25 -6.33
C LYS A 131 -9.51 17.80 -6.44
N GLN A 132 -9.76 16.69 -7.13
CA GLN A 132 -11.10 16.14 -7.29
C GLN A 132 -11.59 15.52 -5.98
N MET A 133 -12.91 15.34 -5.92
CA MET A 133 -13.59 14.70 -4.82
C MET A 133 -14.13 13.34 -5.28
N TYR A 134 -14.12 12.37 -4.37
CA TYR A 134 -14.79 11.08 -4.53
C TYR A 134 -15.85 10.93 -3.45
N THR A 135 -17.00 10.33 -3.76
CA THR A 135 -17.93 9.80 -2.75
C THR A 135 -18.55 8.49 -3.21
N GLY A 136 -18.24 7.40 -2.52
CA GLY A 136 -18.75 6.07 -2.85
C GLY A 136 -18.27 5.00 -1.88
N ILE A 137 -18.55 3.73 -2.20
CA ILE A 137 -18.00 2.59 -1.47
C ILE A 137 -16.66 2.22 -2.13
N PRO A 138 -15.52 2.33 -1.41
CA PRO A 138 -14.18 2.28 -2.00
C PRO A 138 -13.69 0.86 -2.24
N ILE A 139 -14.49 0.04 -2.92
CA ILE A 139 -14.11 -1.29 -3.41
C ILE A 139 -14.04 -1.22 -4.93
N ILE A 140 -12.91 -1.65 -5.47
CA ILE A 140 -12.58 -1.53 -6.90
C ILE A 140 -12.55 -2.91 -7.54
N ALA A 141 -13.26 -3.11 -8.64
CA ALA A 141 -13.00 -4.25 -9.52
C ALA A 141 -11.66 -4.06 -10.25
N ALA A 142 -10.80 -5.07 -10.20
CA ALA A 142 -9.46 -5.01 -10.79
C ALA A 142 -9.50 -4.91 -12.32
N ASN A 143 -8.55 -4.19 -12.90
CA ASN A 143 -8.39 -3.94 -14.34
C ASN A 143 -7.89 -5.15 -15.16
N MET A 144 -8.28 -6.35 -14.75
CA MET A 144 -8.07 -7.60 -15.47
C MET A 144 -9.16 -7.76 -16.53
N ASP A 145 -8.84 -8.33 -17.69
CA ASP A 145 -9.82 -8.56 -18.77
C ASP A 145 -10.95 -9.55 -18.41
N THR A 146 -10.76 -10.29 -17.34
CA THR A 146 -11.75 -11.22 -16.76
C THR A 146 -12.56 -10.60 -15.62
N VAL A 147 -12.26 -9.36 -15.19
CA VAL A 147 -12.88 -8.73 -14.01
C VAL A 147 -13.33 -7.30 -14.27
N GLY A 148 -12.47 -6.43 -14.78
CA GLY A 148 -12.76 -5.01 -15.03
C GLY A 148 -13.55 -4.80 -16.31
N THR A 149 -14.64 -5.55 -16.50
CA THR A 149 -15.51 -5.51 -17.67
C THR A 149 -16.61 -4.46 -17.52
N PHE A 150 -17.23 -4.06 -18.63
CA PHE A 150 -18.36 -3.15 -18.61
C PHE A 150 -19.60 -3.76 -17.92
N GLU A 151 -19.78 -5.08 -18.03
CA GLU A 151 -20.87 -5.79 -17.37
C GLU A 151 -20.72 -5.74 -15.84
N ILE A 152 -19.50 -5.92 -15.32
CA ILE A 152 -19.18 -5.77 -13.90
C ILE A 152 -19.42 -4.32 -13.47
N ALA A 153 -18.97 -3.35 -14.26
CA ALA A 153 -19.18 -1.93 -13.98
C ALA A 153 -20.67 -1.58 -13.78
N LYS A 154 -21.56 -2.11 -14.62
CA LYS A 154 -23.02 -1.88 -14.50
C LYS A 154 -23.58 -2.38 -13.19
N VAL A 155 -23.13 -3.54 -12.71
CA VAL A 155 -23.63 -4.08 -11.44
C VAL A 155 -23.05 -3.33 -10.26
N LEU A 156 -21.74 -3.07 -10.25
CA LEU A 156 -21.07 -2.34 -9.17
C LEU A 156 -21.59 -0.90 -9.01
N CYS A 157 -21.94 -0.25 -10.12
CA CYS A 157 -22.57 1.07 -10.16
C CYS A 157 -23.83 1.14 -9.28
N LYS A 158 -24.68 0.10 -9.28
CA LYS A 158 -25.90 0.02 -8.44
C LYS A 158 -25.61 0.04 -6.93
N PHE A 159 -24.39 -0.30 -6.54
CA PHE A 159 -23.94 -0.33 -5.15
C PHE A 159 -22.99 0.84 -4.81
N SER A 160 -22.78 1.78 -5.74
CA SER A 160 -21.78 2.86 -5.60
C SER A 160 -20.35 2.34 -5.43
N LEU A 161 -20.05 1.16 -5.99
CA LEU A 161 -18.69 0.61 -6.08
C LEU A 161 -17.97 1.14 -7.32
N PHE A 162 -16.68 0.86 -7.43
CA PHE A 162 -15.79 1.39 -8.47
C PHE A 162 -15.29 0.28 -9.39
N THR A 163 -15.06 0.59 -10.67
CA THR A 163 -14.42 -0.35 -11.62
C THR A 163 -13.23 0.30 -12.31
N ALA A 164 -12.04 -0.31 -12.18
CA ALA A 164 -10.92 -0.01 -13.05
C ALA A 164 -11.10 -0.89 -14.31
N VAL A 165 -11.46 -0.27 -15.43
CA VAL A 165 -11.81 -1.00 -16.65
C VAL A 165 -10.53 -1.48 -17.33
N HIS A 166 -10.50 -2.74 -17.76
CA HIS A 166 -9.32 -3.28 -18.44
C HIS A 166 -9.00 -2.53 -19.74
N LYS A 167 -7.72 -2.51 -20.13
CA LYS A 167 -7.23 -1.68 -21.25
C LYS A 167 -7.46 -2.26 -22.67
N HIS A 168 -8.38 -3.22 -22.81
CA HIS A 168 -8.54 -4.00 -24.06
C HIS A 168 -9.85 -3.72 -24.82
N TYR A 169 -10.68 -2.81 -24.33
CA TYR A 169 -11.84 -2.32 -25.09
C TYR A 169 -11.43 -1.24 -26.08
N SER A 170 -12.05 -1.24 -27.26
CA SER A 170 -11.89 -0.19 -28.26
C SER A 170 -12.60 1.10 -27.83
N LEU A 171 -12.23 2.22 -28.46
CA LEU A 171 -12.91 3.51 -28.25
C LEU A 171 -14.41 3.42 -28.52
N GLU A 172 -14.82 2.68 -29.56
CA GLU A 172 -16.24 2.55 -29.91
C GLU A 172 -17.02 1.77 -28.84
N GLN A 173 -16.42 0.74 -28.23
CA GLN A 173 -17.04 0.02 -27.11
C GLN A 173 -17.19 0.93 -25.88
N TRP A 174 -16.19 1.78 -25.61
CA TRP A 174 -16.28 2.80 -24.57
C TRP A 174 -17.40 3.82 -24.82
N LYS A 175 -17.51 4.33 -26.05
CA LYS A 175 -18.59 5.26 -26.44
C LYS A 175 -19.96 4.60 -26.34
N GLU A 176 -20.10 3.36 -26.80
CA GLU A 176 -21.32 2.59 -26.68
C GLU A 176 -21.72 2.45 -25.21
N PHE A 177 -20.78 2.01 -24.36
CA PHE A 177 -21.03 1.89 -22.93
C PHE A 177 -21.47 3.22 -22.30
N ALA A 178 -20.75 4.31 -22.58
CA ALA A 178 -21.04 5.64 -22.04
C ALA A 178 -22.41 6.17 -22.50
N SER A 179 -22.79 5.90 -23.75
CA SER A 179 -24.09 6.29 -24.28
C SER A 179 -25.25 5.55 -23.62
N GLN A 180 -25.06 4.27 -23.29
CA GLN A 180 -26.09 3.42 -22.71
C GLN A 180 -26.16 3.52 -21.17
N ASN A 181 -25.06 3.92 -20.51
CA ASN A 181 -24.93 3.90 -19.05
C ASN A 181 -24.31 5.21 -18.53
N PRO A 182 -24.90 6.39 -18.82
CA PRO A 182 -24.31 7.69 -18.47
C PRO A 182 -24.09 7.87 -16.96
N ASP A 183 -24.97 7.29 -16.13
CA ASP A 183 -24.92 7.40 -14.66
C ASP A 183 -23.82 6.53 -14.03
N CYS A 184 -23.22 5.61 -14.80
CA CYS A 184 -22.20 4.70 -14.28
C CYS A 184 -20.77 5.14 -14.58
N LEU A 185 -20.57 6.35 -15.10
CA LEU A 185 -19.26 6.84 -15.53
C LEU A 185 -18.42 7.47 -14.40
N GLU A 186 -19.06 7.95 -13.33
CA GLU A 186 -18.38 8.66 -12.23
C GLU A 186 -17.34 7.79 -11.51
N HIS A 187 -17.63 6.50 -11.33
CA HIS A 187 -16.77 5.55 -10.62
C HIS A 187 -16.07 4.56 -11.56
N LEU A 188 -15.59 5.07 -12.69
CA LEU A 188 -14.76 4.33 -13.64
C LEU A 188 -13.38 4.94 -13.81
N ALA A 189 -12.38 4.07 -13.92
CA ALA A 189 -11.06 4.44 -14.37
C ALA A 189 -10.74 3.76 -15.70
N ALA A 190 -10.17 4.52 -16.65
CA ALA A 190 -9.54 3.96 -17.83
C ALA A 190 -8.10 3.52 -17.49
N SER A 191 -7.75 2.27 -17.83
CA SER A 191 -6.42 1.72 -17.53
C SER A 191 -5.42 1.87 -18.67
N SER A 192 -4.14 2.01 -18.33
CA SER A 192 -3.01 2.09 -19.27
C SER A 192 -1.76 1.41 -18.71
N GLY A 193 -0.94 0.84 -19.60
CA GLY A 193 0.48 0.58 -19.30
C GLY A 193 1.34 1.81 -19.58
N THR A 194 2.64 1.62 -19.81
CA THR A 194 3.59 2.70 -20.14
C THR A 194 3.93 2.80 -21.64
N SER A 195 3.35 1.94 -22.48
CA SER A 195 3.63 1.98 -23.92
C SER A 195 2.96 3.20 -24.58
N SER A 196 3.56 3.72 -25.65
CA SER A 196 2.98 4.84 -26.41
C SER A 196 1.58 4.52 -26.94
N ALA A 197 1.35 3.29 -27.40
CA ALA A 197 0.05 2.84 -27.87
C ALA A 197 -1.01 2.81 -26.75
N ASP A 198 -0.66 2.32 -25.56
CA ASP A 198 -1.57 2.37 -24.40
C ASP A 198 -1.91 3.83 -24.03
N PHE A 199 -0.93 4.72 -24.06
CA PHE A 199 -1.11 6.13 -23.72
C PHE A 199 -1.96 6.88 -24.74
N GLU A 200 -1.78 6.60 -26.04
CA GLU A 200 -2.63 7.15 -27.10
C GLU A 200 -4.08 6.67 -26.97
N GLN A 201 -4.30 5.38 -26.73
CA GLN A 201 -5.65 4.83 -26.52
C GLN A 201 -6.32 5.44 -25.29
N LEU A 202 -5.58 5.59 -24.17
CA LEU A 202 -6.06 6.28 -22.98
C LEU A 202 -6.49 7.71 -23.32
N GLY A 203 -5.65 8.46 -24.05
CA GLY A 203 -5.97 9.83 -24.44
C GLY A 203 -7.22 9.93 -25.30
N GLN A 204 -7.38 9.03 -26.27
CA GLN A 204 -8.59 8.97 -27.10
C GLN A 204 -9.86 8.73 -26.27
N ILE A 205 -9.80 7.82 -25.28
CA ILE A 205 -10.95 7.53 -24.40
C ILE A 205 -11.31 8.75 -23.56
N LEU A 206 -10.34 9.37 -22.90
CA LEU A 206 -10.58 10.50 -21.99
C LEU A 206 -11.01 11.76 -22.73
N ASP A 207 -10.47 12.01 -23.93
CA ASP A 207 -10.87 13.13 -24.77
C ASP A 207 -12.31 12.94 -25.30
N ALA A 208 -12.71 11.70 -25.61
CA ALA A 208 -14.04 11.39 -26.13
C ALA A 208 -15.13 11.28 -25.04
N ILE A 209 -14.75 10.94 -23.80
CA ILE A 209 -15.69 10.66 -22.69
C ILE A 209 -15.27 11.47 -21.46
N PRO A 210 -15.56 12.79 -21.43
CA PRO A 210 -15.10 13.67 -20.36
C PRO A 210 -15.61 13.31 -18.95
N GLN A 211 -16.61 12.45 -18.84
CA GLN A 211 -17.17 11.95 -17.57
C GLN A 211 -16.22 10.96 -16.87
N VAL A 212 -15.32 10.30 -17.60
CA VAL A 212 -14.31 9.41 -17.01
C VAL A 212 -13.21 10.27 -16.39
N LYS A 213 -13.25 10.46 -15.08
CA LYS A 213 -12.33 11.36 -14.34
C LYS A 213 -11.17 10.65 -13.65
N TYR A 214 -11.05 9.33 -13.80
CA TYR A 214 -10.01 8.53 -13.16
C TYR A 214 -9.16 7.79 -14.19
N ILE A 215 -7.87 7.68 -13.89
CA ILE A 215 -6.87 6.99 -14.70
C ILE A 215 -6.22 5.92 -13.83
N CYS A 216 -6.03 4.72 -14.37
CA CYS A 216 -5.32 3.64 -13.69
C CYS A 216 -4.08 3.24 -14.48
N VAL A 217 -2.92 3.75 -14.07
CA VAL A 217 -1.63 3.37 -14.67
C VAL A 217 -1.08 2.15 -13.92
N ASP A 218 -0.97 1.04 -14.62
CA ASP A 218 -0.70 -0.27 -14.02
C ASP A 218 0.46 -0.99 -14.70
N VAL A 219 1.48 -1.29 -13.90
CA VAL A 219 2.66 -2.09 -14.29
C VAL A 219 3.02 -3.08 -13.18
N ALA A 220 3.72 -4.16 -13.55
CA ALA A 220 4.17 -5.16 -12.58
C ALA A 220 5.23 -4.60 -11.59
N ASN A 221 6.07 -3.67 -12.05
CA ASN A 221 7.14 -3.08 -11.26
C ASN A 221 7.05 -1.54 -11.26
N GLY A 222 6.39 -0.98 -10.26
CA GLY A 222 6.27 0.47 -10.08
C GLY A 222 7.54 1.18 -9.59
N TYR A 223 8.61 0.43 -9.29
CA TYR A 223 9.90 0.99 -8.85
C TYR A 223 10.81 1.45 -10.01
N SER A 224 10.34 1.30 -11.25
CA SER A 224 11.12 1.75 -12.41
C SER A 224 11.07 3.27 -12.52
N GLU A 225 12.23 3.91 -12.69
CA GLU A 225 12.32 5.35 -13.01
C GLU A 225 11.49 5.70 -14.26
N HIS A 226 11.45 4.82 -15.26
CA HIS A 226 10.61 4.98 -16.44
C HIS A 226 9.11 5.10 -16.09
N PHE A 227 8.65 4.35 -15.09
CA PHE A 227 7.27 4.44 -14.62
C PHE A 227 6.99 5.77 -13.90
N VAL A 228 7.95 6.25 -13.11
CA VAL A 228 7.86 7.57 -12.44
C VAL A 228 7.73 8.69 -13.47
N GLU A 229 8.58 8.70 -14.49
CA GLU A 229 8.51 9.67 -15.58
C GLU A 229 7.18 9.58 -16.34
N PHE A 230 6.70 8.36 -16.60
CA PHE A 230 5.40 8.17 -17.25
C PHE A 230 4.25 8.76 -16.40
N VAL A 231 4.27 8.59 -15.07
CA VAL A 231 3.26 9.20 -14.19
C VAL A 231 3.31 10.74 -14.25
N LYS A 232 4.50 11.34 -14.34
CA LYS A 232 4.66 12.80 -14.53
C LYS A 232 4.04 13.25 -15.85
N ASP A 233 4.28 12.50 -16.93
CA ASP A 233 3.73 12.79 -18.25
C ASP A 233 2.19 12.68 -18.27
N VAL A 234 1.64 11.63 -17.66
CA VAL A 234 0.18 11.46 -17.51
C VAL A 234 -0.42 12.62 -16.72
N ARG A 235 0.18 13.00 -15.58
CA ARG A 235 -0.26 14.17 -14.79
C ARG A 235 -0.20 15.46 -15.62
N LYS A 236 0.86 15.66 -16.40
CA LYS A 236 1.02 16.84 -17.24
C LYS A 236 -0.06 16.92 -18.33
N ARG A 237 -0.41 15.79 -18.95
CA ARG A 237 -1.45 15.73 -19.99
C ARG A 237 -2.87 15.85 -19.42
N PHE A 238 -3.11 15.31 -18.22
CA PHE A 238 -4.42 15.22 -17.59
C PHE A 238 -4.41 15.82 -16.17
N PRO A 239 -4.21 17.15 -16.03
CA PRO A 239 -3.98 17.78 -14.73
C PRO A 239 -5.15 17.66 -13.75
N GLU A 240 -6.39 17.56 -14.26
CA GLU A 240 -7.60 17.46 -13.43
C GLU A 240 -8.07 16.02 -13.18
N HIS A 241 -7.48 15.02 -13.85
CA HIS A 241 -7.87 13.62 -13.63
C HIS A 241 -7.24 13.07 -12.36
N THR A 242 -7.96 12.20 -11.65
CA THR A 242 -7.42 11.48 -10.51
C THR A 242 -6.63 10.28 -10.99
N ILE A 243 -5.36 10.18 -10.58
CA ILE A 243 -4.45 9.16 -11.10
C ILE A 243 -4.18 8.10 -10.03
N MET A 244 -4.56 6.86 -10.34
CA MET A 244 -4.12 5.65 -9.64
C MET A 244 -2.84 5.14 -10.31
N ALA A 245 -1.79 4.83 -9.54
CA ALA A 245 -0.51 4.34 -10.08
C ALA A 245 0.08 3.23 -9.22
N GLY A 246 0.55 2.15 -9.85
CA GLY A 246 1.29 1.09 -9.16
C GLY A 246 1.71 -0.06 -10.10
N ASN A 247 2.26 -1.17 -9.59
CA ASN A 247 2.25 -1.55 -8.16
C ASN A 247 3.58 -1.36 -7.43
N VAL A 248 3.48 -1.03 -6.14
CA VAL A 248 4.60 -0.91 -5.18
C VAL A 248 4.22 -1.59 -3.84
N VAL A 249 5.16 -1.74 -2.91
CA VAL A 249 4.94 -2.38 -1.60
C VAL A 249 5.63 -1.67 -0.43
N THR A 250 6.32 -0.56 -0.66
CA THR A 250 7.11 0.16 0.35
C THR A 250 6.86 1.67 0.33
N GLY A 251 7.09 2.31 1.47
CA GLY A 251 6.73 3.72 1.71
C GLY A 251 7.46 4.73 0.83
N GLU A 252 8.74 4.53 0.53
CA GLU A 252 9.55 5.47 -0.26
C GLU A 252 9.02 5.62 -1.69
N MET A 253 8.61 4.51 -2.30
CA MET A 253 8.08 4.52 -3.67
C MET A 253 6.66 5.07 -3.71
N VAL A 254 5.89 4.90 -2.63
CA VAL A 254 4.59 5.57 -2.45
C VAL A 254 4.78 7.09 -2.43
N GLU A 255 5.74 7.59 -1.65
CA GLU A 255 6.04 9.02 -1.57
C GLU A 255 6.47 9.57 -2.94
N GLU A 256 7.40 8.89 -3.61
CA GLU A 256 7.90 9.30 -4.93
C GLU A 256 6.78 9.39 -5.97
N LEU A 257 5.91 8.38 -6.06
CA LEU A 257 4.79 8.40 -7.00
C LEU A 257 3.77 9.50 -6.70
N ILE A 258 3.47 9.74 -5.42
CA ILE A 258 2.58 10.85 -5.01
C ILE A 258 3.19 12.20 -5.37
N LEU A 259 4.49 12.40 -5.10
CA LEU A 259 5.20 13.63 -5.44
C LEU A 259 5.33 13.84 -6.95
N SER A 260 5.41 12.75 -7.71
CA SER A 260 5.47 12.75 -9.18
C SER A 260 4.12 13.00 -9.86
N GLY A 261 3.03 12.93 -9.10
CA GLY A 261 1.71 13.38 -9.57
C GLY A 261 0.57 12.39 -9.39
N ALA A 262 0.82 11.17 -8.92
CA ALA A 262 -0.26 10.22 -8.61
C ALA A 262 -1.09 10.67 -7.39
N ASP A 263 -2.38 10.38 -7.38
CA ASP A 263 -3.27 10.68 -6.25
C ASP A 263 -3.43 9.48 -5.31
N ILE A 264 -3.44 8.29 -5.91
CA ILE A 264 -3.77 7.02 -5.25
C ILE A 264 -2.73 5.98 -5.64
N ILE A 265 -2.02 5.39 -4.67
CA ILE A 265 -0.97 4.40 -4.97
C ILE A 265 -1.53 2.98 -4.83
N LYS A 266 -1.30 2.14 -5.85
CA LYS A 266 -1.75 0.75 -5.88
C LYS A 266 -0.67 -0.13 -5.24
N VAL A 267 -1.02 -0.80 -4.14
CA VAL A 267 -0.11 -1.50 -3.24
C VAL A 267 -0.31 -3.01 -3.36
N GLY A 268 0.73 -3.71 -3.80
CA GLY A 268 0.75 -5.18 -3.83
C GLY A 268 1.62 -5.77 -4.94
N ILE A 269 2.70 -6.46 -4.56
CA ILE A 269 3.55 -7.23 -5.49
C ILE A 269 3.53 -8.69 -5.06
N GLY A 270 2.93 -9.53 -5.90
CA GLY A 270 2.82 -10.97 -5.67
C GLY A 270 1.66 -11.51 -4.80
N PRO A 271 0.70 -10.74 -4.24
CA PRO A 271 -0.35 -11.32 -3.39
C PRO A 271 -1.53 -11.90 -4.19
N GLY A 272 -1.62 -11.61 -5.50
CA GLY A 272 -2.77 -11.99 -6.34
C GLY A 272 -2.98 -13.50 -6.44
N SER A 273 -4.24 -13.94 -6.44
CA SER A 273 -4.61 -15.37 -6.45
C SER A 273 -4.11 -16.15 -7.67
N VAL A 274 -3.96 -15.47 -8.81
CA VAL A 274 -3.40 -15.98 -10.08
C VAL A 274 -2.01 -15.43 -10.39
N CYS A 275 -1.36 -14.79 -9.42
CA CYS A 275 0.01 -14.30 -9.56
C CYS A 275 1.01 -15.41 -9.22
N THR A 276 2.14 -15.45 -9.93
CA THR A 276 3.25 -16.36 -9.66
C THR A 276 4.58 -15.63 -9.48
N THR A 277 4.61 -14.29 -9.44
CA THR A 277 5.81 -13.45 -9.22
C THR A 277 6.65 -13.95 -8.05
N ARG A 278 6.08 -14.10 -6.84
CA ARG A 278 6.81 -14.61 -5.66
C ARG A 278 7.50 -15.96 -5.92
N LYS A 279 6.85 -16.85 -6.68
CA LYS A 279 7.42 -18.17 -7.03
C LYS A 279 8.49 -18.07 -8.10
N LYS A 280 8.35 -17.17 -9.07
CA LYS A 280 9.23 -17.06 -10.24
C LYS A 280 10.47 -16.23 -9.98
N THR A 281 10.35 -15.17 -9.18
CA THR A 281 11.41 -14.17 -8.96
C THR A 281 11.89 -14.12 -7.52
N GLY A 282 11.11 -14.67 -6.56
CA GLY A 282 11.36 -14.50 -5.13
C GLY A 282 10.97 -13.12 -4.60
N VAL A 283 10.49 -12.21 -5.45
CA VAL A 283 10.14 -10.83 -5.09
C VAL A 283 8.68 -10.75 -4.62
N GLY A 284 8.47 -10.03 -3.52
CA GLY A 284 7.15 -9.67 -3.01
C GLY A 284 7.20 -9.22 -1.56
N TYR A 285 6.05 -8.81 -1.04
CA TYR A 285 5.91 -8.34 0.34
C TYR A 285 4.57 -8.82 0.91
N PRO A 286 4.49 -9.28 2.18
CA PRO A 286 3.22 -9.65 2.82
C PRO A 286 2.23 -8.48 2.84
N GLN A 287 1.02 -8.73 2.37
CA GLN A 287 0.12 -7.67 1.90
C GLN A 287 -0.39 -6.79 3.04
N LEU A 288 -0.63 -7.35 4.23
CA LEU A 288 -1.09 -6.55 5.37
C LEU A 288 -0.01 -5.58 5.82
N SER A 289 1.24 -6.04 5.93
CA SER A 289 2.38 -5.18 6.27
C SER A 289 2.65 -4.11 5.21
N ALA A 290 2.59 -4.47 3.92
CA ALA A 290 2.74 -3.50 2.83
C ALA A 290 1.66 -2.40 2.92
N VAL A 291 0.41 -2.77 3.19
CA VAL A 291 -0.69 -1.81 3.34
C VAL A 291 -0.45 -0.86 4.51
N MET A 292 -0.04 -1.36 5.69
CA MET A 292 0.22 -0.50 6.85
C MET A 292 1.34 0.50 6.56
N GLU A 293 2.47 0.03 6.01
CA GLU A 293 3.63 0.88 5.66
C GLU A 293 3.26 1.94 4.61
N CYS A 294 2.61 1.52 3.52
CA CYS A 294 2.24 2.40 2.42
C CYS A 294 1.12 3.39 2.80
N ALA A 295 0.19 2.98 3.67
CA ALA A 295 -0.88 3.87 4.14
C ALA A 295 -0.29 5.04 4.94
N ASP A 296 0.60 4.74 5.88
CA ASP A 296 1.25 5.76 6.71
C ASP A 296 2.01 6.77 5.83
N ALA A 297 2.81 6.29 4.85
CA ALA A 297 3.54 7.12 3.90
C ALA A 297 2.59 8.00 3.05
N ALA A 298 1.55 7.40 2.45
CA ALA A 298 0.61 8.13 1.62
C ALA A 298 -0.16 9.19 2.40
N HIS A 299 -0.67 8.83 3.59
CA HIS A 299 -1.48 9.71 4.43
C HIS A 299 -0.65 10.87 4.98
N GLY A 300 0.65 10.66 5.25
CA GLY A 300 1.61 11.73 5.58
C GLY A 300 1.67 12.82 4.51
N LEU A 301 1.55 12.45 3.24
CA LEU A 301 1.49 13.37 2.10
C LEU A 301 0.07 13.79 1.69
N LYS A 302 -0.96 13.34 2.43
CA LYS A 302 -2.39 13.48 2.08
C LYS A 302 -2.77 12.81 0.75
N GLY A 303 -1.99 11.84 0.30
CA GLY A 303 -2.35 10.90 -0.76
C GLY A 303 -3.20 9.75 -0.21
N HIS A 304 -3.56 8.81 -1.09
CA HIS A 304 -4.40 7.67 -0.75
C HIS A 304 -3.77 6.37 -1.27
N ILE A 305 -4.21 5.21 -0.78
CA ILE A 305 -3.75 3.92 -1.29
C ILE A 305 -4.89 2.96 -1.65
N ILE A 306 -4.58 2.03 -2.56
CA ILE A 306 -5.40 0.86 -2.90
C ILE A 306 -4.65 -0.38 -2.43
N SER A 307 -5.26 -1.20 -1.57
CA SER A 307 -4.76 -2.57 -1.34
C SER A 307 -5.18 -3.46 -2.51
N ASP A 308 -4.22 -3.90 -3.32
CA ASP A 308 -4.48 -4.66 -4.55
C ASP A 308 -4.02 -6.12 -4.44
N GLY A 309 -5.00 -7.02 -4.46
CA GLY A 309 -4.77 -8.47 -4.40
C GLY A 309 -4.69 -9.04 -2.98
N GLY A 310 -4.59 -10.38 -2.89
CA GLY A 310 -4.49 -11.12 -1.63
C GLY A 310 -5.81 -11.35 -0.88
N CYS A 311 -6.83 -10.52 -1.07
CA CYS A 311 -8.15 -10.73 -0.43
C CYS A 311 -8.88 -11.94 -1.04
N ASN A 312 -9.26 -12.90 -0.20
CA ASN A 312 -10.01 -14.10 -0.61
C ASN A 312 -11.40 -14.21 0.04
N CYS A 313 -11.67 -13.39 1.06
CA CYS A 313 -12.93 -13.38 1.79
C CYS A 313 -13.27 -11.95 2.26
N PRO A 314 -14.54 -11.67 2.63
CA PRO A 314 -14.94 -10.35 3.14
C PRO A 314 -14.14 -9.88 4.36
N GLY A 315 -13.67 -10.82 5.19
CA GLY A 315 -12.82 -10.52 6.34
C GLY A 315 -11.48 -9.91 5.97
N ASP A 316 -10.88 -10.33 4.86
CA ASP A 316 -9.60 -9.77 4.40
C ASP A 316 -9.78 -8.35 3.85
N VAL A 317 -10.90 -8.09 3.18
CA VAL A 317 -11.29 -6.73 2.76
C VAL A 317 -11.41 -5.82 3.98
N ALA A 318 -12.06 -6.30 5.04
CA ALA A 318 -12.16 -5.55 6.29
C ALA A 318 -10.80 -5.34 6.98
N LYS A 319 -9.88 -6.32 6.91
CA LYS A 319 -8.50 -6.17 7.44
C LYS A 319 -7.70 -5.16 6.61
N ALA A 320 -7.82 -5.15 5.29
CA ALA A 320 -7.16 -4.17 4.44
C ALA A 320 -7.61 -2.74 4.79
N PHE A 321 -8.92 -2.50 4.93
CA PHE A 321 -9.44 -1.22 5.41
C PHE A 321 -9.00 -0.91 6.86
N GLY A 322 -8.99 -1.91 7.74
CA GLY A 322 -8.51 -1.78 9.11
C GLY A 322 -7.03 -1.41 9.21
N ALA A 323 -6.23 -1.84 8.24
CA ALA A 323 -4.81 -1.55 8.12
C ALA A 323 -4.50 -0.17 7.52
N GLY A 324 -5.53 0.58 7.09
CA GLY A 324 -5.36 1.95 6.59
C GLY A 324 -5.57 2.11 5.09
N ALA A 325 -5.89 1.04 4.34
CA ALA A 325 -6.22 1.19 2.93
C ALA A 325 -7.43 2.11 2.73
N ASP A 326 -7.34 3.05 1.77
CA ASP A 326 -8.46 3.91 1.41
C ASP A 326 -9.44 3.16 0.50
N PHE A 327 -8.88 2.33 -0.38
CA PHE A 327 -9.59 1.46 -1.31
C PHE A 327 -9.07 0.02 -1.24
N VAL A 328 -9.90 -0.94 -1.61
CA VAL A 328 -9.50 -2.34 -1.80
C VAL A 328 -9.86 -2.80 -3.20
N MET A 329 -8.89 -3.32 -3.95
CA MET A 329 -9.06 -3.83 -5.30
C MET A 329 -9.17 -5.36 -5.32
N LEU A 330 -10.20 -5.86 -6.02
CA LEU A 330 -10.56 -7.27 -6.03
C LEU A 330 -10.50 -7.86 -7.44
N GLY A 331 -9.66 -8.88 -7.60
CA GLY A 331 -9.63 -9.75 -8.78
C GLY A 331 -10.42 -11.05 -8.53
N GLY A 332 -9.76 -12.04 -7.92
CA GLY A 332 -10.31 -13.40 -7.78
C GLY A 332 -11.65 -13.53 -7.05
N MET A 333 -11.98 -12.61 -6.14
CA MET A 333 -13.30 -12.58 -5.49
C MET A 333 -14.41 -12.27 -6.50
N LEU A 334 -14.15 -11.43 -7.51
CA LEU A 334 -15.11 -10.99 -8.52
C LEU A 334 -15.02 -11.78 -9.83
N ALA A 335 -14.00 -12.61 -10.03
CA ALA A 335 -13.95 -13.57 -11.12
C ALA A 335 -14.94 -14.73 -10.91
N GLY A 336 -15.38 -15.35 -12.01
CA GLY A 336 -16.27 -16.52 -11.98
C GLY A 336 -17.77 -16.22 -12.06
N HIS A 337 -18.17 -14.97 -12.26
CA HIS A 337 -19.57 -14.57 -12.31
C HIS A 337 -20.11 -14.43 -13.73
N SER A 338 -21.43 -14.28 -13.86
CA SER A 338 -22.12 -13.99 -15.11
C SER A 338 -21.49 -12.81 -15.84
N GLU A 339 -21.20 -11.73 -15.11
CA GLU A 339 -20.69 -10.45 -15.63
C GLU A 339 -19.17 -10.44 -15.84
N SER A 340 -18.44 -11.37 -15.22
CA SER A 340 -16.99 -11.49 -15.42
C SER A 340 -16.66 -11.76 -16.88
N GLY A 341 -15.44 -11.43 -17.32
CA GLY A 341 -14.91 -11.99 -18.57
C GLY A 341 -14.55 -13.48 -18.42
N GLY A 342 -13.81 -14.01 -19.39
CA GLY A 342 -13.36 -15.40 -19.39
C GLY A 342 -14.42 -16.38 -19.90
N GLU A 343 -13.97 -17.40 -20.62
CA GLU A 343 -14.84 -18.39 -21.25
C GLU A 343 -15.57 -19.23 -20.19
N LEU A 344 -16.86 -19.46 -20.41
CA LEU A 344 -17.68 -20.38 -19.62
C LEU A 344 -17.47 -21.80 -20.15
N ILE A 345 -16.90 -22.65 -19.32
CA ILE A 345 -16.60 -24.06 -19.63
C ILE A 345 -17.55 -24.94 -18.83
N GLU A 346 -18.19 -25.87 -19.51
CA GLU A 346 -18.96 -26.94 -18.86
C GLU A 346 -18.20 -28.25 -18.94
N ARG A 347 -17.89 -28.84 -17.78
CA ARG A 347 -17.16 -30.11 -17.66
C ARG A 347 -17.77 -30.93 -16.52
N ASP A 348 -18.07 -32.20 -16.80
CA ASP A 348 -18.63 -33.15 -15.82
C ASP A 348 -19.91 -32.64 -15.13
N GLY A 349 -20.77 -31.93 -15.87
CA GLY A 349 -22.01 -31.33 -15.36
C GLY A 349 -21.80 -30.13 -14.42
N LYS A 350 -20.56 -29.64 -14.29
CA LYS A 350 -20.21 -28.43 -13.54
C LYS A 350 -19.80 -27.31 -14.49
N LYS A 351 -20.18 -26.09 -14.12
CA LYS A 351 -19.83 -24.88 -14.86
C LYS A 351 -18.64 -24.19 -14.21
N TYR A 352 -17.71 -23.74 -15.03
CA TYR A 352 -16.50 -23.03 -14.65
C TYR A 352 -16.30 -21.80 -15.52
N LYS A 353 -15.62 -20.78 -15.03
CA LYS A 353 -15.10 -19.69 -15.87
C LYS A 353 -13.59 -19.61 -15.78
N LEU A 354 -12.95 -19.35 -16.92
CA LEU A 354 -11.52 -19.09 -16.97
C LEU A 354 -11.17 -17.79 -16.25
N PHE A 355 -10.17 -17.87 -15.38
CA PHE A 355 -9.57 -16.72 -14.71
C PHE A 355 -8.05 -16.84 -14.77
N TYR A 356 -7.37 -15.78 -15.18
CA TYR A 356 -5.93 -15.82 -15.42
C TYR A 356 -5.25 -14.50 -15.12
N GLY A 357 -3.98 -14.57 -14.71
CA GLY A 357 -3.16 -13.37 -14.49
C GLY A 357 -2.83 -12.66 -15.81
N MET A 358 -2.73 -11.33 -15.80
CA MET A 358 -2.42 -10.54 -17.01
C MET A 358 -1.00 -10.77 -17.54
N SER A 359 -0.09 -11.31 -16.72
CA SER A 359 1.25 -11.79 -17.11
C SER A 359 1.30 -13.32 -17.26
N SER A 360 0.17 -13.96 -17.54
CA SER A 360 0.11 -15.39 -17.86
C SER A 360 0.42 -15.65 -19.33
N GLU A 361 0.86 -16.86 -19.66
CA GLU A 361 0.99 -17.31 -21.05
C GLU A 361 -0.30 -17.14 -21.85
N MET A 362 -1.47 -17.38 -21.23
CA MET A 362 -2.77 -17.18 -21.86
C MET A 362 -3.01 -15.72 -22.24
N ALA A 363 -2.75 -14.78 -21.33
CA ALA A 363 -2.91 -13.35 -21.59
C ALA A 363 -1.90 -12.85 -22.63
N MET A 364 -0.63 -13.25 -22.52
CA MET A 364 0.42 -12.86 -23.46
C MET A 364 0.15 -13.42 -24.87
N LYS A 365 -0.36 -14.64 -25.00
CA LYS A 365 -0.80 -15.19 -26.29
C LYS A 365 -1.96 -14.39 -26.89
N LYS A 366 -2.91 -13.96 -26.05
CA LYS A 366 -4.09 -13.20 -26.48
C LYS A 366 -3.75 -11.78 -26.95
N TYR A 367 -2.80 -11.11 -26.30
CA TYR A 367 -2.57 -9.66 -26.49
C TYR A 367 -1.19 -9.28 -27.02
N ALA A 368 -0.18 -10.14 -26.92
CA ALA A 368 1.21 -9.82 -27.25
C ALA A 368 1.85 -10.79 -28.27
N GLY A 369 1.06 -11.69 -28.88
CA GLY A 369 1.55 -12.65 -29.86
C GLY A 369 2.29 -13.86 -29.27
N GLY A 370 2.30 -14.01 -27.94
CA GLY A 370 2.98 -15.10 -27.23
C GLY A 370 3.92 -14.60 -26.12
N VAL A 371 4.67 -15.53 -25.53
CA VAL A 371 5.68 -15.20 -24.51
C VAL A 371 6.99 -14.90 -25.22
N ALA A 372 7.50 -13.67 -25.06
CA ALA A 372 8.80 -13.31 -25.60
C ALA A 372 9.91 -14.16 -24.94
N GLU A 373 10.96 -14.52 -25.69
CA GLU A 373 12.02 -15.45 -25.23
C GLU A 373 12.70 -15.02 -23.92
N TYR A 374 12.79 -13.72 -23.67
CA TYR A 374 13.40 -13.15 -22.47
C TYR A 374 12.45 -13.02 -21.27
N ARG A 375 11.16 -13.39 -21.41
CA ARG A 375 10.13 -13.25 -20.36
C ARG A 375 9.71 -14.61 -19.82
N ALA A 376 9.52 -14.67 -18.51
CA ALA A 376 8.83 -15.79 -17.85
C ALA A 376 7.39 -15.38 -17.51
N SER A 377 6.45 -16.33 -17.59
CA SER A 377 5.07 -16.11 -17.14
C SER A 377 5.02 -15.93 -15.62
N GLU A 378 4.55 -14.76 -15.19
CA GLU A 378 4.31 -14.40 -13.78
C GLU A 378 2.82 -14.47 -13.40
N GLY A 379 1.99 -15.04 -14.29
CA GLY A 379 0.61 -15.43 -14.02
C GLY A 379 0.40 -16.93 -14.14
N LYS A 380 -0.74 -17.40 -13.63
CA LYS A 380 -1.31 -18.73 -13.91
C LYS A 380 -2.75 -18.60 -14.41
N THR A 381 -3.27 -19.68 -14.99
CA THR A 381 -4.68 -19.83 -15.37
C THR A 381 -5.34 -20.81 -14.41
N VAL A 382 -6.59 -20.52 -14.02
CA VAL A 382 -7.42 -21.39 -13.19
C VAL A 382 -8.84 -21.44 -13.76
N GLU A 383 -9.50 -22.57 -13.56
CA GLU A 383 -10.94 -22.75 -13.82
C GLU A 383 -11.68 -22.50 -12.50
N MET A 384 -12.31 -21.34 -12.38
CA MET A 384 -13.09 -20.98 -11.20
C MET A 384 -14.49 -21.59 -11.31
N PRO A 385 -15.03 -22.25 -10.28
CA PRO A 385 -16.44 -22.65 -10.28
C PRO A 385 -17.34 -21.45 -10.60
N PHE A 386 -18.34 -21.64 -11.45
CA PHE A 386 -19.27 -20.59 -11.81
C PHE A 386 -20.10 -20.18 -10.59
N LYS A 387 -20.11 -18.88 -10.29
CA LYS A 387 -20.67 -18.31 -9.06
C LYS A 387 -22.07 -17.70 -9.24
N GLY A 388 -22.60 -17.68 -10.46
CA GLY A 388 -23.83 -16.93 -10.78
C GLY A 388 -23.57 -15.42 -10.85
N ASP A 389 -24.57 -14.62 -10.50
CA ASP A 389 -24.51 -13.16 -10.65
C ASP A 389 -23.65 -12.50 -9.56
N VAL A 390 -22.82 -11.53 -9.95
CA VAL A 390 -21.87 -10.86 -9.05
C VAL A 390 -22.55 -10.10 -7.91
N GLU A 391 -23.80 -9.69 -8.10
CA GLU A 391 -24.61 -9.00 -7.09
C GLU A 391 -24.64 -9.74 -5.74
N HIS A 392 -24.75 -11.07 -5.76
CA HIS A 392 -24.78 -11.88 -4.53
C HIS A 392 -23.45 -11.78 -3.77
N THR A 393 -22.33 -11.87 -4.49
CA THR A 393 -20.99 -11.72 -3.92
C THR A 393 -20.76 -10.31 -3.37
N ILE A 394 -21.23 -9.26 -4.07
CA ILE A 394 -21.14 -7.88 -3.54
C ILE A 394 -21.94 -7.75 -2.24
N ARG A 395 -23.15 -8.28 -2.17
CA ARG A 395 -23.96 -8.25 -0.94
C ARG A 395 -23.26 -8.97 0.23
N ASP A 396 -22.63 -10.11 -0.02
CA ASP A 396 -21.85 -10.84 0.98
C ASP A 396 -20.64 -10.02 1.48
N ILE A 397 -19.84 -9.47 0.56
CA ILE A 397 -18.68 -8.62 0.90
C ILE A 397 -19.12 -7.43 1.76
N LEU A 398 -20.12 -6.68 1.33
CA LEU A 398 -20.61 -5.51 2.06
C LEU A 398 -21.25 -5.91 3.39
N GLY A 399 -21.94 -7.06 3.46
CA GLY A 399 -22.48 -7.62 4.69
C GLY A 399 -21.38 -7.96 5.71
N GLY A 400 -20.29 -8.58 5.27
CA GLY A 400 -19.12 -8.91 6.08
C GLY A 400 -18.40 -7.67 6.64
N ILE A 401 -18.26 -6.62 5.82
CA ILE A 401 -17.66 -5.36 6.27
C ILE A 401 -18.56 -4.65 7.28
N ARG A 402 -19.88 -4.55 7.03
CA ARG A 402 -20.83 -3.97 8.02
C ARG A 402 -20.79 -4.75 9.35
N SER A 403 -20.70 -6.08 9.28
CA SER A 403 -20.53 -6.92 10.48
C SER A 403 -19.26 -6.53 11.24
N THR A 404 -18.12 -6.45 10.55
CA THR A 404 -16.85 -6.02 11.15
C THR A 404 -16.95 -4.65 11.81
N CYS A 405 -17.55 -3.68 11.11
CA CYS A 405 -17.80 -2.33 11.64
C CYS A 405 -18.60 -2.37 12.95
N THR A 406 -19.66 -3.19 13.05
CA THR A 406 -20.41 -3.33 14.31
C THR A 406 -19.58 -3.92 15.44
N TYR A 407 -18.72 -4.91 15.16
CA TYR A 407 -17.85 -5.54 16.16
C TYR A 407 -16.79 -4.60 16.73
N VAL A 408 -16.27 -3.67 15.93
CA VAL A 408 -15.25 -2.69 16.38
C VAL A 408 -15.86 -1.34 16.80
N GLY A 409 -17.18 -1.18 16.65
CA GLY A 409 -17.90 0.04 16.97
C GLY A 409 -17.69 1.21 15.99
N ALA A 410 -17.48 0.91 14.70
CA ALA A 410 -17.34 1.90 13.64
C ALA A 410 -18.70 2.16 12.97
N ALA A 411 -19.31 3.33 13.18
CA ALA A 411 -20.57 3.69 12.53
C ALA A 411 -20.40 4.01 11.03
N LYS A 412 -19.22 4.49 10.66
CA LYS A 412 -18.82 4.77 9.28
C LYS A 412 -17.53 4.03 8.93
N LEU A 413 -17.36 3.63 7.68
CA LEU A 413 -16.13 2.97 7.22
C LEU A 413 -14.87 3.83 7.47
N LYS A 414 -15.01 5.16 7.44
CA LYS A 414 -13.94 6.11 7.81
C LYS A 414 -13.35 5.87 9.21
N GLU A 415 -14.13 5.29 10.12
CA GLU A 415 -13.69 5.02 11.49
C GLU A 415 -13.02 3.66 11.67
N LEU A 416 -13.10 2.77 10.68
CA LEU A 416 -12.67 1.38 10.80
C LEU A 416 -11.18 1.27 11.14
N SER A 417 -10.29 1.93 10.40
CA SER A 417 -8.84 1.91 10.67
C SER A 417 -8.51 2.46 12.06
N ARG A 418 -9.05 3.63 12.41
CA ARG A 418 -8.87 4.25 13.74
C ARG A 418 -9.32 3.35 14.89
N ARG A 419 -10.34 2.52 14.67
CA ARG A 419 -10.88 1.59 15.69
C ARG A 419 -10.27 0.21 15.59
N THR A 420 -9.43 -0.06 14.60
CA THR A 420 -8.80 -1.37 14.45
C THR A 420 -7.72 -1.57 15.50
N THR A 421 -7.65 -2.79 16.01
CA THR A 421 -6.53 -3.29 16.79
C THR A 421 -6.37 -4.74 16.37
N PHE A 422 -5.26 -5.05 15.71
CA PHE A 422 -4.99 -6.42 15.26
C PHE A 422 -4.51 -7.30 16.40
N ILE A 423 -4.96 -8.55 16.40
CA ILE A 423 -4.47 -9.64 17.24
C ILE A 423 -3.76 -10.59 16.30
N ARG A 424 -2.46 -10.81 16.50
CA ARG A 424 -1.71 -11.84 15.76
C ARG A 424 -2.22 -13.22 16.13
N VAL A 425 -2.38 -14.09 15.15
CA VAL A 425 -2.91 -15.44 15.32
C VAL A 425 -2.04 -16.48 14.63
N THR A 426 -2.10 -17.70 15.13
CA THR A 426 -1.56 -18.89 14.44
C THR A 426 -2.60 -19.54 13.54
N GLN A 427 -3.90 -19.35 13.83
CA GLN A 427 -5.03 -19.87 13.06
C GLN A 427 -6.13 -18.81 12.96
N GLN A 428 -6.64 -18.58 11.75
CA GLN A 428 -7.74 -17.63 11.49
C GLN A 428 -9.11 -18.27 11.70
N VAL A 429 -9.27 -19.53 11.30
CA VAL A 429 -10.52 -20.28 11.35
C VAL A 429 -10.26 -21.65 11.94
N ASN A 430 -11.29 -22.25 12.55
CA ASN A 430 -11.25 -23.65 12.94
C ASN A 430 -11.53 -24.53 11.70
N PRO A 431 -10.54 -25.29 11.20
CA PRO A 431 -10.72 -26.09 9.98
C PRO A 431 -11.54 -27.37 10.20
N ILE A 432 -11.85 -27.75 11.45
CA ILE A 432 -12.46 -29.06 11.78
C ILE A 432 -13.82 -29.25 11.08
N PHE A 433 -14.60 -28.19 10.92
CA PHE A 433 -15.93 -28.22 10.28
C PHE A 433 -15.96 -27.42 8.97
N SER A 434 -14.79 -27.10 8.42
CA SER A 434 -14.70 -26.46 7.11
C SER A 434 -14.80 -27.56 6.06
N ASP A 435 -15.98 -27.76 5.48
CA ASP A 435 -16.09 -28.60 4.30
C ASP A 435 -15.14 -28.07 3.22
N LYS A 436 -14.39 -28.97 2.59
CA LYS A 436 -13.66 -28.67 1.35
C LYS A 436 -14.70 -28.50 0.23
N SER A 437 -15.45 -27.40 0.25
CA SER A 437 -16.39 -27.04 -0.82
C SER A 437 -15.68 -26.18 -1.86
#